data_AF-A0A9W4RLN0-F1
#
_entry.id   AF-A0A9W4RLN0-F1
#
_cell.length_a   1.000
_cell.length_b   1.000
_cell.length_c   1.000
_cell.angle_alpha   90.00
_cell.angle_beta   90.00
_cell.angle_gamma   90.00
#
_symmetry.space_group_name_H-M   'P 1'
#
loop_
_entity.id
_entity.type
_entity.pdbx_description
1 polymer ?
#
loop_
_entity_poly.entity_id
_entity_poly.type
_entity_poly.pdbx_seq_one_letter_code
_entity_poly.pdbx_strand_id
1 'polypeptide(L)'
;MLLDIRVIPMLASLLLVSSTAAGCSASSFKNLAFGTLTKGTNHDLVMRRYLDFHGISETSNITYYDSFYDAVAALKNDTLDYVMMNAVHPQASSIVGSDFRNVFIIDTFISPSKPLVVATRKDVADPQSIGILCPSVAKYTDTSKWSDVVQITSGGLVQIAQDLLNGKYDSAIIYQDTALANSDVLQIDEELGSPDDAWLLLGRNRTYTNSVLAWPNAPVTWQWKKQWEDRGVLGDVHLTFGSDQRVFSTAPTSTFDITTLAWFSDVTHEVKELTSGYRLALTYNIVQNGPAKQSAGFFGQQAQEVKQVLLQWQVHHPNNDLLVYPLDHKYSKSSLSLRNMKGRDKAVCQAIQDVGAQSGVFLLLAHQTHTTTEDEDDYYDNDAENGTCLDAIFTGEGKEIATDYTLDDDEVMVPKLFEDRSPDSEEEGEFTGNEGAPSTYR
;
A
#
# COMPACT_ATOMS: atom_id res chain seq x y z
N MET A 1 -14.07 -21.88 -24.11
CA MET A 1 -13.61 -22.04 -22.71
C MET A 1 -13.16 -20.66 -22.25
N LEU A 2 -14.15 -19.84 -21.88
CA LEU A 2 -13.97 -18.45 -21.50
C LEU A 2 -13.67 -18.41 -20.00
N LEU A 3 -12.47 -17.94 -19.65
CA LEU A 3 -12.14 -17.42 -18.34
C LEU A 3 -12.71 -16.01 -18.29
N ASP A 4 -13.80 -15.83 -17.55
CA ASP A 4 -14.35 -14.52 -17.24
C ASP A 4 -13.51 -13.92 -16.10
N ILE A 5 -12.66 -12.97 -16.46
CA ILE A 5 -11.83 -12.17 -15.57
C ILE A 5 -12.67 -10.94 -15.20
N ARG A 6 -13.47 -11.06 -14.14
CA ARG A 6 -14.04 -9.92 -13.43
C ARG A 6 -13.99 -10.20 -11.94
N VAL A 7 -13.76 -9.13 -11.18
CA VAL A 7 -13.70 -9.02 -9.71
C VAL A 7 -12.26 -9.02 -9.18
N ILE A 8 -11.62 -7.86 -9.35
CA ILE A 8 -10.64 -7.33 -8.39
C ILE A 8 -11.45 -7.02 -7.12
N PRO A 9 -11.12 -7.56 -5.93
CA PRO A 9 -11.91 -7.30 -4.74
C PRO A 9 -11.61 -5.90 -4.20
N MET A 10 -12.69 -5.16 -3.90
CA MET A 10 -12.69 -3.98 -3.05
C MET A 10 -11.95 -4.29 -1.74
N LEU A 11 -11.06 -3.38 -1.34
CA LEU A 11 -10.19 -3.54 -0.19
C LEU A 11 -10.97 -3.20 1.08
N ALA A 12 -11.52 -4.21 1.72
CA ALA A 12 -12.12 -4.06 3.03
C ALA A 12 -11.04 -3.90 4.13
N SER A 13 -11.28 -3.03 5.10
CA SER A 13 -10.42 -2.77 6.24
C SER A 13 -11.03 -3.35 7.53
N LEU A 14 -10.22 -4.07 8.32
CA LEU A 14 -10.58 -4.49 9.68
C LEU A 14 -9.99 -3.50 10.68
N LEU A 15 -10.85 -2.76 11.37
CA LEU A 15 -10.52 -1.84 12.46
C LEU A 15 -10.57 -2.58 13.81
N LEU A 16 -9.47 -2.48 14.56
CA LEU A 16 -9.42 -2.94 15.94
C LEU A 16 -9.53 -1.77 16.90
N VAL A 17 -10.57 -1.76 17.74
CA VAL A 17 -11.02 -0.54 18.41
C VAL A 17 -10.78 -0.58 19.93
N SER A 18 -10.34 0.54 20.52
CA SER A 18 -10.04 0.74 21.94
C SER A 18 -10.60 2.07 22.46
N SER A 19 -11.28 2.13 23.62
CA SER A 19 -12.16 3.27 23.94
C SER A 19 -11.72 4.28 25.03
N THR A 20 -11.99 5.61 24.88
CA THR A 20 -12.22 6.65 25.94
C THR A 20 -12.72 8.03 25.41
N ALA A 21 -13.72 8.64 26.08
CA ALA A 21 -14.35 9.98 25.91
C ALA A 21 -13.72 11.10 25.02
N ALA A 22 -14.39 11.46 23.92
CA ALA A 22 -14.69 12.84 23.46
C ALA A 22 -15.78 12.84 22.34
N GLY A 23 -16.59 13.90 22.25
CA GLY A 23 -17.74 14.02 21.32
C GLY A 23 -17.37 14.20 19.83
N CYS A 24 -18.32 13.84 18.96
CA CYS A 24 -18.11 13.57 17.53
C CYS A 24 -18.88 14.58 16.63
N SER A 25 -18.25 15.02 15.53
CA SER A 25 -18.94 15.64 14.38
C SER A 25 -18.41 14.99 13.10
N ALA A 26 -19.31 14.54 12.21
CA ALA A 26 -18.98 13.65 11.10
C ALA A 26 -17.89 14.18 10.13
N SER A 27 -16.88 13.34 9.85
CA SER A 27 -15.99 13.55 8.69
C SER A 27 -15.62 12.22 7.99
N SER A 28 -15.42 12.29 6.67
CA SER A 28 -15.07 11.16 5.80
C SER A 28 -13.56 10.86 5.80
N PHE A 29 -13.15 9.64 5.42
CA PHE A 29 -11.74 9.28 5.17
C PHE A 29 -11.01 10.38 4.39
N LYS A 30 -9.80 10.73 4.84
CA LYS A 30 -9.00 11.77 4.19
C LYS A 30 -8.62 11.31 2.77
N ASN A 31 -9.15 11.99 1.77
CA ASN A 31 -8.72 11.78 0.38
C ASN A 31 -7.22 12.05 0.24
N LEU A 32 -6.49 11.07 -0.29
CA LEU A 32 -5.05 11.20 -0.49
C LEU A 32 -4.76 12.07 -1.71
N ALA A 33 -3.89 13.07 -1.56
CA ALA A 33 -3.51 13.98 -2.63
C ALA A 33 -2.20 13.54 -3.29
N PHE A 34 -2.26 13.19 -4.57
CA PHE A 34 -1.11 12.76 -5.38
C PHE A 34 -0.77 13.81 -6.44
N GLY A 35 0.51 14.08 -6.65
CA GLY A 35 1.01 14.98 -7.70
C GLY A 35 1.82 14.25 -8.78
N THR A 36 1.59 14.60 -10.05
CA THR A 36 2.45 14.16 -11.16
C THR A 36 2.35 15.10 -12.37
N LEU A 37 2.97 14.75 -13.51
CA LEU A 37 2.94 15.55 -14.74
C LEU A 37 1.64 15.38 -15.52
N THR A 38 1.38 16.35 -16.41
CA THR A 38 0.19 16.55 -17.25
C THR A 38 -0.59 15.29 -17.62
N LYS A 39 -1.92 15.40 -17.57
CA LYS A 39 -2.89 14.38 -17.99
C LYS A 39 -2.61 13.87 -19.41
N GLY A 40 -2.80 12.57 -19.64
CA GLY A 40 -2.59 11.91 -20.94
C GLY A 40 -1.15 11.49 -21.25
N THR A 41 -0.19 11.82 -20.38
CA THR A 41 1.22 11.39 -20.48
C THR A 41 1.46 10.01 -19.86
N ASN A 42 2.68 9.48 -20.03
CA ASN A 42 3.13 8.28 -19.28
C ASN A 42 2.97 8.45 -17.77
N HIS A 43 3.18 9.65 -17.24
CA HIS A 43 3.07 9.94 -15.81
C HIS A 43 1.64 9.76 -15.29
N ASP A 44 0.65 10.25 -16.02
CA ASP A 44 -0.78 10.06 -15.70
C ASP A 44 -1.17 8.58 -15.77
N LEU A 45 -0.77 7.87 -16.84
CA LEU A 45 -1.04 6.44 -16.98
C LEU A 45 -0.51 5.65 -15.77
N VAL A 46 0.75 5.88 -15.42
CA VAL A 46 1.40 5.08 -14.36
C VAL A 46 0.90 5.47 -12.97
N MET A 47 0.58 6.75 -12.73
CA MET A 47 -0.11 7.16 -11.51
C MET A 47 -1.42 6.40 -11.32
N ARG A 48 -2.27 6.36 -12.35
CA ARG A 48 -3.55 5.64 -12.28
C ARG A 48 -3.37 4.16 -12.00
N ARG A 49 -2.43 3.50 -12.71
CA ARG A 49 -2.11 2.09 -12.46
C ARG A 49 -1.65 1.82 -11.02
N TYR A 50 -0.88 2.74 -10.46
CA TYR A 50 -0.44 2.64 -9.07
C TYR A 50 -1.61 2.75 -8.09
N LEU A 51 -2.49 3.74 -8.29
CA LEU A 51 -3.70 3.89 -7.47
C LEU A 51 -4.64 2.69 -7.60
N ASP A 52 -4.81 2.15 -8.82
CA ASP A 52 -5.62 0.96 -9.11
C ASP A 52 -5.02 -0.29 -8.45
N PHE A 53 -3.69 -0.46 -8.52
CA PHE A 53 -2.97 -1.55 -7.87
C PHE A 53 -3.17 -1.55 -6.34
N HIS A 54 -3.26 -0.35 -5.75
CA HIS A 54 -3.54 -0.17 -4.34
C HIS A 54 -5.03 -0.06 -4.00
N GLY A 55 -5.94 -0.14 -4.98
CA GLY A 55 -7.39 -0.02 -4.81
C GLY A 55 -7.86 1.30 -4.17
N ILE A 56 -7.10 2.38 -4.36
CA ILE A 56 -7.39 3.72 -3.78
C ILE A 56 -7.76 4.77 -4.83
N SER A 57 -8.10 4.35 -6.05
CA SER A 57 -8.40 5.26 -7.16
C SER A 57 -9.61 6.16 -6.92
N GLU A 58 -10.61 5.69 -6.18
CA GLU A 58 -11.84 6.45 -5.89
C GLU A 58 -11.68 7.42 -4.71
N THR A 59 -10.71 7.17 -3.83
CA THR A 59 -10.42 7.93 -2.60
C THR A 59 -9.15 8.79 -2.73
N SER A 60 -8.64 8.95 -3.94
CA SER A 60 -7.41 9.70 -4.23
C SER A 60 -7.63 10.77 -5.29
N ASN A 61 -7.01 11.93 -5.10
CA ASN A 61 -7.03 13.03 -6.05
C ASN A 61 -5.67 13.18 -6.74
N ILE A 62 -5.68 13.29 -8.07
CA ILE A 62 -4.47 13.55 -8.86
C ILE A 62 -4.42 15.03 -9.26
N THR A 63 -3.41 15.75 -8.79
CA THR A 63 -3.09 17.12 -9.21
C THR A 63 -1.95 17.08 -10.23
N TYR A 64 -2.15 17.74 -11.37
CA TYR A 64 -1.16 17.79 -12.44
C TYR A 64 -0.33 19.07 -12.35
N TYR A 65 0.97 18.94 -12.61
CA TYR A 65 1.93 20.03 -12.62
C TYR A 65 2.71 20.06 -13.94
N ASP A 66 3.19 21.24 -14.32
CA ASP A 66 4.08 21.40 -15.49
C ASP A 66 5.55 21.05 -15.15
N SER A 67 5.89 21.03 -13.86
CA SER A 67 7.23 20.79 -13.36
C SER A 67 7.20 19.98 -12.06
N PHE A 68 8.12 19.04 -11.91
CA PHE A 68 8.24 18.32 -10.64
C PHE A 68 8.75 19.19 -9.50
N TYR A 69 9.43 20.30 -9.79
CA TYR A 69 9.81 21.25 -8.75
C TYR A 69 8.58 21.83 -8.04
N ASP A 70 7.51 22.12 -8.79
CA ASP A 70 6.27 22.66 -8.23
C ASP A 70 5.48 21.58 -7.47
N ALA A 71 5.43 20.35 -8.02
CA ALA A 71 4.83 19.22 -7.32
C ALA A 71 5.54 18.92 -5.99
N VAL A 72 6.88 18.95 -5.97
CA VAL A 72 7.66 18.72 -4.74
C VAL A 72 7.54 19.89 -3.76
N ALA A 73 7.42 21.14 -4.24
CA ALA A 73 7.10 22.27 -3.38
C ALA A 73 5.73 22.08 -2.71
N ALA A 74 4.72 21.62 -3.45
CA ALA A 74 3.39 21.29 -2.92
C ALA A 74 3.42 20.13 -1.91
N LEU A 75 4.27 19.11 -2.16
CA LEU A 75 4.52 18.02 -1.21
C LEU A 75 5.12 18.53 0.11
N LYS A 76 6.06 19.48 0.04
CA LYS A 76 6.71 20.05 1.22
C LYS A 76 5.81 20.99 2.02
N ASN A 77 4.82 21.60 1.37
CA ASN A 77 3.85 22.51 1.98
C ASN A 77 2.54 21.80 2.40
N ASP A 78 2.56 20.47 2.56
CA ASP A 78 1.40 19.64 2.94
C ASP A 78 0.16 19.78 2.02
N THR A 79 0.34 20.30 0.80
CA THR A 79 -0.72 20.40 -0.22
C THR A 79 -0.92 19.08 -0.97
N LEU A 80 0.14 18.29 -1.08
CA LEU A 80 0.10 16.91 -1.58
C LEU A 80 0.56 15.95 -0.48
N ASP A 81 0.05 14.73 -0.47
CA ASP A 81 0.58 13.65 0.36
C ASP A 81 1.74 12.94 -0.33
N TYR A 82 1.67 12.76 -1.66
CA TYR A 82 2.69 12.04 -2.44
C TYR A 82 2.93 12.66 -3.82
N VAL A 83 4.14 12.45 -4.37
CA VAL A 83 4.49 12.83 -5.75
C VAL A 83 5.07 11.63 -6.48
N MET A 84 4.56 11.31 -7.67
CA MET A 84 5.09 10.22 -8.49
C MET A 84 5.90 10.75 -9.66
N MET A 85 7.12 10.22 -9.83
CA MET A 85 7.98 10.51 -10.97
C MET A 85 8.68 9.27 -11.49
N ASN A 86 9.02 9.29 -12.77
CA ASN A 86 9.87 8.28 -13.38
C ASN A 86 11.33 8.50 -12.96
N ALA A 87 12.06 7.42 -12.63
CA ALA A 87 13.45 7.47 -12.15
C ALA A 87 14.45 7.98 -13.20
N VAL A 88 14.16 7.83 -14.50
CA VAL A 88 14.98 8.36 -15.61
C VAL A 88 14.53 9.74 -16.09
N HIS A 89 13.56 10.36 -15.42
CA HIS A 89 13.15 11.72 -15.74
C HIS A 89 14.33 12.70 -15.53
N PRO A 90 14.58 13.68 -16.43
CA PRO A 90 15.73 14.58 -16.34
C PRO A 90 15.86 15.34 -15.01
N GLN A 91 14.72 15.60 -14.33
CA GLN A 91 14.68 16.29 -13.05
C GLN A 91 14.86 15.37 -11.82
N ALA A 92 14.76 14.03 -11.98
CA ALA A 92 14.69 13.09 -10.86
C ALA A 92 15.94 13.14 -9.97
N SER A 93 17.14 13.08 -10.57
CA SER A 93 18.40 13.12 -9.83
C SER A 93 18.60 14.43 -9.08
N SER A 94 18.24 15.56 -9.70
CA SER A 94 18.32 16.88 -9.08
C SER A 94 17.39 16.99 -7.87
N ILE A 95 16.13 16.55 -8.00
CA ILE A 95 15.11 16.66 -6.96
C ILE A 95 15.44 15.78 -5.75
N VAL A 96 15.75 14.50 -6.01
CA VAL A 96 16.09 13.56 -4.93
C VAL A 96 17.39 14.00 -4.23
N GLY A 97 18.35 14.54 -4.99
CA GLY A 97 19.60 15.05 -4.44
C GLY A 97 19.47 16.35 -3.65
N SER A 98 18.65 17.31 -4.09
CA SER A 98 18.49 18.61 -3.42
C SER A 98 17.71 18.52 -2.11
N ASP A 99 16.68 17.66 -2.09
CA ASP A 99 15.72 17.59 -0.99
C ASP A 99 15.84 16.32 -0.14
N PHE A 100 16.97 15.62 -0.20
CA PHE A 100 17.20 14.31 0.46
C PHE A 100 16.97 14.27 1.99
N ARG A 101 16.88 15.42 2.64
CA ARG A 101 16.60 15.56 4.08
C ARG A 101 15.11 15.69 4.40
N ASN A 102 14.28 16.09 3.44
CA ASN A 102 12.87 16.46 3.63
C ASN A 102 11.92 15.65 2.76
N VAL A 103 12.41 15.11 1.65
CA VAL A 103 11.63 14.31 0.70
C VAL A 103 12.35 12.98 0.55
N PHE A 104 11.58 11.90 0.67
CA PHE A 104 12.10 10.55 0.64
C PHE A 104 11.39 9.76 -0.45
N ILE A 105 12.13 8.88 -1.12
CA ILE A 105 11.54 7.82 -1.92
C ILE A 105 10.93 6.83 -0.94
N ILE A 106 9.61 6.67 -0.98
CA ILE A 106 8.86 5.81 -0.07
C ILE A 106 8.47 4.48 -0.69
N ASP A 107 8.41 4.46 -2.03
CA ASP A 107 8.11 3.27 -2.82
C ASP A 107 8.81 3.34 -4.18
N THR A 108 9.11 2.17 -4.74
CA THR A 108 9.68 2.01 -6.08
C THR A 108 9.08 0.79 -6.77
N PHE A 109 8.63 0.96 -8.00
CA PHE A 109 8.01 -0.13 -8.76
C PHE A 109 8.34 -0.01 -10.25
N ILE A 110 8.11 -1.11 -10.99
CA ILE A 110 8.33 -1.18 -12.44
C ILE A 110 6.98 -1.16 -13.12
N SER A 111 6.81 -0.31 -14.13
CA SER A 111 5.58 -0.25 -14.91
C SER A 111 5.91 0.09 -16.36
N PRO A 112 5.31 -0.60 -17.34
CA PRO A 112 5.51 -0.27 -18.75
C PRO A 112 4.88 1.08 -19.06
N SER A 113 5.59 1.91 -19.82
CA SER A 113 5.09 3.19 -20.31
C SER A 113 4.01 3.03 -21.41
N LYS A 114 3.46 4.12 -21.95
CA LYS A 114 2.63 4.03 -23.16
C LYS A 114 3.50 3.59 -24.34
N PRO A 115 3.01 2.70 -25.22
CA PRO A 115 3.71 2.35 -26.44
C PRO A 115 4.00 3.59 -27.30
N LEU A 116 5.17 3.59 -27.93
CA LEU A 116 5.65 4.65 -28.81
C LEU A 116 5.73 4.15 -30.26
N VAL A 117 5.60 5.10 -31.17
CA VAL A 117 5.74 4.88 -32.61
C VAL A 117 6.50 6.03 -33.25
N VAL A 118 7.14 5.75 -34.38
CA VAL A 118 7.45 6.80 -35.35
C VAL A 118 6.22 6.97 -36.24
N ALA A 119 5.67 8.19 -36.26
CA ALA A 119 4.54 8.54 -37.11
C ALA A 119 4.91 9.65 -38.09
N THR A 120 4.43 9.55 -39.33
CA THR A 120 4.59 10.55 -40.39
C THR A 120 3.24 11.04 -40.86
N ARG A 121 3.16 12.32 -41.26
CA ARG A 121 1.95 12.85 -41.87
C ARG A 121 1.75 12.30 -43.29
N LYS A 122 0.53 11.87 -43.62
CA LYS A 122 0.20 11.27 -44.91
C LYS A 122 0.19 12.24 -46.09
N ASP A 123 0.12 13.55 -45.83
CA ASP A 123 0.22 14.59 -46.86
C ASP A 123 1.66 14.82 -47.35
N VAL A 124 2.66 14.21 -46.69
CA VAL A 124 4.07 14.30 -47.06
C VAL A 124 4.52 13.04 -47.79
N ALA A 125 4.83 13.17 -49.08
CA ALA A 125 5.26 12.04 -49.91
C ALA A 125 6.72 11.60 -49.68
N ASP A 126 7.59 12.53 -49.28
CA ASP A 126 9.03 12.30 -49.06
C ASP A 126 9.47 13.03 -47.77
N PRO A 127 9.31 12.43 -46.59
CA PRO A 127 9.53 13.10 -45.30
C PRO A 127 11.01 13.43 -45.10
N GLN A 128 11.30 14.69 -44.80
CA GLN A 128 12.67 15.21 -44.64
C GLN A 128 13.02 15.53 -43.19
N SER A 129 12.01 15.83 -42.36
CA SER A 129 12.20 16.29 -40.98
C SER A 129 11.59 15.35 -39.93
N ILE A 130 12.28 15.15 -38.80
CA ILE A 130 11.76 14.41 -37.64
C ILE A 130 11.89 15.18 -36.32
N GLY A 131 10.79 15.28 -35.58
CA GLY A 131 10.76 15.83 -34.21
C GLY A 131 11.16 14.79 -33.15
N ILE A 132 12.20 15.09 -32.36
CA ILE A 132 12.75 14.19 -31.34
C ILE A 132 12.85 14.89 -29.97
N LEU A 133 12.22 14.31 -28.93
CA LEU A 133 12.35 14.80 -27.56
C LEU A 133 13.69 14.37 -26.93
N CYS A 134 14.57 15.33 -26.70
CA CYS A 134 15.89 15.12 -26.11
C CYS A 134 15.91 15.44 -24.61
N PRO A 135 16.59 14.63 -23.79
CA PRO A 135 17.30 13.39 -24.14
C PRO A 135 16.40 12.14 -24.19
N SER A 136 15.12 12.25 -23.79
CA SER A 136 14.25 11.13 -23.40
C SER A 136 14.08 10.03 -24.45
N VAL A 137 13.82 10.38 -25.72
CA VAL A 137 13.58 9.40 -26.80
C VAL A 137 14.63 9.47 -27.92
N ALA A 138 15.73 10.19 -27.67
CA ALA A 138 16.73 10.51 -28.69
C ALA A 138 17.43 9.29 -29.32
N LYS A 139 17.35 8.12 -28.69
CA LYS A 139 17.98 6.88 -29.14
C LYS A 139 16.98 5.77 -29.49
N TYR A 140 15.69 6.11 -29.61
CA TYR A 140 14.65 5.10 -29.77
C TYR A 140 14.49 4.65 -31.23
N THR A 141 14.94 5.45 -32.20
CA THR A 141 14.94 5.10 -33.63
C THR A 141 16.23 5.58 -34.30
N ASP A 142 16.57 5.00 -35.45
CA ASP A 142 17.63 5.48 -36.33
C ASP A 142 17.13 6.68 -37.15
N THR A 143 17.64 7.87 -36.82
CA THR A 143 17.24 9.13 -37.45
C THR A 143 17.95 9.43 -38.77
N SER A 144 18.84 8.55 -39.27
CA SER A 144 19.63 8.79 -40.49
C SER A 144 18.80 8.93 -41.78
N LYS A 145 17.51 8.54 -41.74
CA LYS A 145 16.58 8.66 -42.86
C LYS A 145 16.11 10.09 -43.12
N TRP A 146 16.15 10.96 -42.11
CA TRP A 146 15.71 12.35 -42.20
C TRP A 146 16.91 13.27 -42.37
N SER A 147 16.81 14.23 -43.28
CA SER A 147 17.85 15.23 -43.52
C SER A 147 17.88 16.32 -42.45
N ASP A 148 16.76 16.53 -41.75
CA ASP A 148 16.62 17.45 -40.62
C ASP A 148 16.10 16.73 -39.36
N VAL A 149 16.88 16.77 -38.27
CA VAL A 149 16.49 16.20 -36.97
C VAL A 149 16.23 17.35 -36.02
N VAL A 150 14.95 17.67 -35.82
CA VAL A 150 14.50 18.76 -34.96
C VAL A 150 14.58 18.32 -33.50
N GLN A 151 15.62 18.79 -32.80
CA GLN A 151 15.82 18.49 -31.38
C GLN A 151 14.91 19.35 -30.51
N ILE A 152 14.05 18.70 -29.75
CA ILE A 152 13.06 19.33 -28.87
C ILE A 152 13.50 19.10 -27.42
N THR A 153 13.77 20.17 -26.67
CA THR A 153 14.32 20.10 -25.30
C THR A 153 13.34 20.55 -24.22
N SER A 154 12.15 21.00 -24.62
CA SER A 154 11.08 21.45 -23.72
C SER A 154 9.72 20.90 -24.17
N GLY A 155 8.77 20.84 -23.23
CA GLY A 155 7.48 20.21 -23.46
C GLY A 155 7.53 18.68 -23.33
N GLY A 156 6.63 17.99 -24.02
CA GLY A 156 6.53 16.53 -23.97
C GLY A 156 5.88 15.95 -25.22
N LEU A 157 5.77 14.62 -25.26
CA LEU A 157 5.27 13.89 -26.43
C LEU A 157 3.84 14.27 -26.85
N VAL A 158 3.02 14.78 -25.93
CA VAL A 158 1.68 15.32 -26.25
C VAL A 158 1.78 16.57 -27.11
N GLN A 159 2.63 17.52 -26.75
CA GLN A 159 2.87 18.73 -27.56
C GLN A 159 3.53 18.39 -28.89
N ILE A 160 4.46 17.43 -28.90
CA ILE A 160 5.12 16.97 -30.12
C ILE A 160 4.12 16.37 -31.10
N ALA A 161 3.14 15.59 -30.62
CA ALA A 161 2.08 15.09 -31.48
C ALA A 161 1.20 16.20 -32.06
N GLN A 162 0.92 17.26 -31.31
CA GLN A 162 0.19 18.42 -31.81
C GLN A 162 1.01 19.20 -32.85
N ASP A 163 2.29 19.40 -32.59
CA ASP A 163 3.22 20.07 -33.50
C ASP A 163 3.41 19.26 -34.81
N LEU A 164 3.41 17.92 -34.73
CA LEU A 164 3.37 17.03 -35.89
C LEU A 164 2.12 17.29 -36.72
N LEU A 165 0.93 17.25 -36.11
CA LEU A 165 -0.34 17.49 -36.81
C LEU A 165 -0.44 18.89 -37.43
N ASN A 166 0.17 19.89 -36.79
CA ASN A 166 0.27 21.26 -37.30
C ASN A 166 1.35 21.44 -38.38
N GLY A 167 2.09 20.38 -38.71
CA GLY A 167 3.07 20.36 -39.78
C GLY A 167 4.38 21.07 -39.49
N LYS A 168 4.77 21.14 -38.22
CA LYS A 168 6.07 21.69 -37.81
C LYS A 168 7.25 20.82 -38.26
N TYR A 169 7.00 19.53 -38.47
CA TYR A 169 7.91 18.53 -39.06
C TYR A 169 7.08 17.43 -39.72
N ASP A 170 7.73 16.58 -40.50
CA ASP A 170 7.08 15.55 -41.30
C ASP A 170 6.78 14.29 -40.48
N SER A 171 7.72 13.94 -39.60
CA SER A 171 7.66 12.76 -38.74
C SER A 171 7.95 13.12 -37.29
N ALA A 172 7.50 12.30 -36.33
CA ALA A 172 7.93 12.38 -34.94
C ALA A 172 7.75 11.06 -34.18
N ILE A 173 8.49 10.93 -33.07
CA ILE A 173 8.18 9.92 -32.07
C ILE A 173 7.02 10.41 -31.21
N ILE A 174 5.90 9.68 -31.22
CA ILE A 174 4.68 10.01 -30.46
C ILE A 174 4.10 8.76 -29.78
N TYR A 175 3.10 8.95 -28.93
CA TYR A 175 2.35 7.81 -28.37
C TYR A 175 1.53 7.10 -29.46
N GLN A 176 1.51 5.77 -29.41
CA GLN A 176 0.78 4.94 -30.37
C GLN A 176 -0.72 5.25 -30.38
N ASP A 177 -1.31 5.49 -29.20
CA ASP A 177 -2.74 5.83 -29.10
C ASP A 177 -3.08 7.15 -29.81
N THR A 178 -2.21 8.15 -29.71
CA THR A 178 -2.35 9.41 -30.46
C THR A 178 -2.25 9.18 -31.97
N ALA A 179 -1.32 8.34 -32.43
CA ALA A 179 -1.19 8.01 -33.85
C ALA A 179 -2.42 7.28 -34.39
N LEU A 180 -2.94 6.30 -33.64
CA LEU A 180 -4.14 5.54 -34.01
C LEU A 180 -5.40 6.41 -34.03
N ALA A 181 -5.53 7.33 -33.07
CA ALA A 181 -6.65 8.27 -33.01
C ALA A 181 -6.66 9.27 -34.17
N ASN A 182 -5.51 9.51 -34.82
CA ASN A 182 -5.36 10.41 -35.98
C ASN A 182 -4.94 9.62 -37.24
N SER A 183 -5.40 8.37 -37.37
CA SER A 183 -4.99 7.46 -38.45
C SER A 183 -5.51 7.87 -39.84
N ASP A 184 -6.40 8.84 -39.93
CA ASP A 184 -6.83 9.48 -41.17
C ASP A 184 -5.74 10.38 -41.77
N VAL A 185 -4.95 11.06 -40.92
CA VAL A 185 -3.91 12.01 -41.33
C VAL A 185 -2.48 11.56 -41.02
N LEU A 186 -2.28 10.64 -40.09
CA LEU A 186 -0.98 10.06 -39.74
C LEU A 186 -0.87 8.61 -40.19
N GLN A 187 0.34 8.20 -40.55
CA GLN A 187 0.73 6.80 -40.74
C GLN A 187 1.78 6.42 -39.70
N ILE A 188 1.77 5.16 -39.26
CA ILE A 188 2.80 4.59 -38.39
C ILE A 188 3.85 3.96 -39.28
N ASP A 189 5.10 4.43 -39.18
CA ASP A 189 6.22 3.90 -39.95
C ASP A 189 7.02 2.85 -39.17
N GLU A 190 7.04 2.96 -37.84
CA GLU A 190 7.78 2.07 -36.95
C GLU A 190 7.08 1.93 -35.59
N GLU A 191 6.91 0.70 -35.11
CA GLU A 191 6.46 0.42 -33.74
C GLU A 191 7.67 0.27 -32.82
N LEU A 192 7.79 1.17 -31.84
CA LEU A 192 8.93 1.21 -30.91
C LEU A 192 8.65 0.42 -29.63
N GLY A 193 7.39 0.04 -29.40
CA GLY A 193 6.96 -0.65 -28.18
C GLY A 193 6.93 0.26 -26.96
N SER A 194 6.93 -0.35 -25.78
CA SER A 194 6.89 0.34 -24.49
C SER A 194 8.15 0.03 -23.68
N PRO A 195 8.90 1.04 -23.22
CA PRO A 195 10.01 0.83 -22.31
C PRO A 195 9.50 0.45 -20.91
N ASP A 196 10.24 -0.45 -20.24
CA ASP A 196 10.09 -0.70 -18.82
C ASP A 196 10.80 0.39 -18.03
N ASP A 197 10.04 1.09 -17.19
CA ASP A 197 10.54 2.20 -16.40
C ASP A 197 10.47 1.88 -14.90
N ALA A 198 11.50 2.28 -14.16
CA ALA A 198 11.43 2.34 -12.71
C ALA A 198 10.77 3.66 -12.28
N TRP A 199 9.80 3.57 -11.39
CA TRP A 199 9.02 4.69 -10.89
C TRP A 199 9.31 4.90 -9.41
N LEU A 200 9.30 6.17 -9.00
CA LEU A 200 9.55 6.63 -7.64
C LEU A 200 8.28 7.28 -7.11
N LEU A 201 7.82 6.82 -5.95
CA LEU A 201 6.85 7.56 -5.15
C LEU A 201 7.60 8.32 -4.06
N LEU A 202 7.40 9.63 -4.01
CA LEU A 202 8.00 10.54 -3.03
C LEU A 202 7.01 10.86 -1.93
N GLY A 203 7.49 10.89 -0.68
CA GLY A 203 6.73 11.28 0.50
C GLY A 203 7.59 12.00 1.54
N ARG A 204 6.96 12.46 2.62
CA ARG A 204 7.62 13.22 3.70
C ARG A 204 8.25 12.36 4.79
N ASN A 205 7.90 11.07 4.86
CA ASN A 205 8.37 10.16 5.91
C ASN A 205 9.17 9.01 5.30
N ARG A 206 10.31 8.65 5.92
CA ARG A 206 11.08 7.47 5.51
C ARG A 206 10.32 6.19 5.84
N THR A 207 10.30 5.26 4.91
CA THR A 207 9.65 3.94 5.06
C THR A 207 10.63 2.82 5.42
N TYR A 208 11.91 3.11 5.65
CA TYR A 208 12.93 2.12 5.98
C TYR A 208 13.85 2.59 7.12
N THR A 209 14.34 1.64 7.92
CA THR A 209 15.26 1.89 9.05
C THR A 209 16.54 1.09 8.87
N ASN A 210 17.64 1.76 8.49
CA ASN A 210 19.00 1.21 8.33
C ASN A 210 19.10 -0.16 7.61
N SER A 211 18.16 -0.43 6.71
CA SER A 211 18.02 -1.68 5.97
C SER A 211 17.53 -1.38 4.54
N VAL A 212 17.68 -2.35 3.65
CA VAL A 212 17.22 -2.24 2.26
C VAL A 212 15.73 -2.52 2.20
N LEU A 213 14.97 -1.61 1.59
CA LEU A 213 13.60 -1.86 1.13
C LEU A 213 13.67 -2.30 -0.33
N ALA A 214 13.45 -3.59 -0.58
CA ALA A 214 13.45 -4.18 -1.92
C ALA A 214 12.54 -5.42 -1.95
N TRP A 215 12.17 -5.88 -3.14
CA TRP A 215 11.40 -7.11 -3.30
C TRP A 215 12.21 -8.34 -2.83
N PRO A 216 11.87 -8.97 -1.69
CA PRO A 216 12.71 -10.03 -1.12
C PRO A 216 12.76 -11.30 -1.98
N ASN A 217 11.74 -11.50 -2.82
CA ASN A 217 11.57 -12.69 -3.66
C ASN A 217 11.94 -12.43 -5.13
N ALA A 218 12.69 -11.36 -5.43
CA ALA A 218 13.14 -11.07 -6.78
C ALA A 218 13.96 -12.23 -7.38
N PRO A 219 14.01 -12.39 -8.72
CA PRO A 219 14.74 -13.47 -9.39
C PRO A 219 16.20 -13.64 -8.92
N VAL A 220 16.87 -12.55 -8.54
CA VAL A 220 18.24 -12.58 -7.99
C VAL A 220 18.36 -13.47 -6.73
N THR A 221 17.33 -13.47 -5.88
CA THR A 221 17.28 -14.30 -4.68
C THR A 221 17.28 -15.79 -5.05
N TRP A 222 16.51 -16.18 -6.06
CA TRP A 222 16.39 -17.57 -6.50
C TRP A 222 17.58 -18.04 -7.33
N GLN A 223 18.10 -17.17 -8.22
CA GLN A 223 19.30 -17.46 -9.00
C GLN A 223 20.52 -17.67 -8.11
N TRP A 224 20.65 -16.91 -7.02
CA TRP A 224 21.69 -17.10 -6.03
C TRP A 224 21.48 -18.39 -5.20
N LYS A 225 20.26 -18.67 -4.75
CA LYS A 225 19.94 -19.93 -4.03
C LYS A 225 20.27 -21.16 -4.89
N LYS A 226 19.90 -21.15 -6.17
CA LYS A 226 20.20 -22.24 -7.12
C LYS A 226 21.71 -22.47 -7.29
N GLN A 227 22.51 -21.40 -7.32
CA GLN A 227 23.97 -21.52 -7.38
C GLN A 227 24.60 -22.10 -6.10
N TRP A 228 23.94 -21.93 -4.95
CA TRP A 228 24.37 -22.55 -3.68
C TRP A 228 23.88 -24.00 -3.54
N GLU A 229 22.69 -24.32 -4.05
CA GLU A 229 22.23 -25.72 -4.19
C GLU A 229 23.21 -26.53 -5.08
N ASP A 230 23.77 -25.91 -6.11
CA ASP A 230 24.78 -26.53 -6.99
C ASP A 230 26.22 -26.52 -6.40
N ARG A 231 26.49 -25.70 -5.38
CA ARG A 231 27.79 -25.62 -4.69
C ARG A 231 27.67 -26.22 -3.29
N GLY A 232 27.73 -27.56 -3.23
CA GLY A 232 27.60 -28.36 -2.02
C GLY A 232 28.37 -27.87 -0.80
N VAL A 233 27.75 -26.97 -0.02
CA VAL A 233 27.92 -26.84 1.42
C VAL A 233 26.54 -27.08 2.03
N LEU A 234 26.05 -28.31 1.90
CA LEU A 234 24.69 -28.63 2.35
C LEU A 234 24.67 -28.71 3.87
N GLY A 235 23.83 -27.94 4.53
CA GLY A 235 23.58 -28.09 5.96
C GLY A 235 22.15 -27.70 6.31
N ASP A 236 21.36 -27.36 5.30
CA ASP A 236 20.14 -26.61 5.45
C ASP A 236 19.15 -27.31 6.37
N VAL A 237 18.41 -26.50 7.11
CA VAL A 237 17.33 -26.99 7.96
C VAL A 237 16.03 -26.84 7.17
N HIS A 238 15.48 -27.99 6.78
CA HIS A 238 14.20 -28.11 6.12
C HIS A 238 13.14 -28.27 7.19
N LEU A 239 12.20 -27.34 7.26
CA LEU A 239 11.05 -27.40 8.14
C LEU A 239 9.81 -27.66 7.28
N THR A 240 9.00 -28.63 7.69
CA THR A 240 7.74 -28.97 7.04
C THR A 240 6.63 -29.04 8.08
N PHE A 241 5.54 -28.32 7.80
CA PHE A 241 4.31 -28.39 8.57
C PHE A 241 3.11 -28.33 7.63
N GLY A 242 2.33 -29.41 7.54
CA GLY A 242 1.24 -29.52 6.55
C GLY A 242 1.78 -29.41 5.12
N SER A 243 1.21 -28.49 4.33
CA SER A 243 1.68 -28.14 2.98
C SER A 243 2.83 -27.13 2.96
N ASP A 244 3.11 -26.49 4.10
CA ASP A 244 4.11 -25.42 4.16
C ASP A 244 5.50 -26.01 4.35
N GLN A 245 6.40 -25.62 3.44
CA GLN A 245 7.81 -25.97 3.49
C GLN A 245 8.66 -24.72 3.57
N ARG A 246 9.62 -24.72 4.48
CA ARG A 246 10.62 -23.66 4.62
C ARG A 246 12.01 -24.27 4.67
N VAL A 247 12.93 -23.67 3.91
CA VAL A 247 14.33 -24.08 3.87
C VAL A 247 15.16 -22.92 4.43
N PHE A 248 15.92 -23.20 5.48
CA PHE A 248 16.81 -22.24 6.11
C PHE A 248 18.25 -22.65 5.89
N SER A 249 18.97 -21.84 5.11
CA SER A 249 20.41 -22.04 4.93
C SER A 249 21.17 -21.41 6.08
N THR A 250 22.01 -22.21 6.73
CA THR A 250 22.84 -21.76 7.86
C THR A 250 24.28 -21.44 7.45
N ALA A 251 24.66 -21.75 6.21
CA ALA A 251 26.04 -21.60 5.72
C ALA A 251 26.44 -20.16 5.33
N PRO A 252 25.59 -19.32 4.72
CA PRO A 252 26.01 -18.03 4.17
C PRO A 252 26.65 -17.06 5.17
N THR A 253 26.28 -17.12 6.46
CA THR A 253 26.78 -16.21 7.51
C THR A 253 27.66 -16.91 8.56
N SER A 254 27.89 -18.23 8.45
CA SER A 254 28.48 -19.03 9.53
C SER A 254 29.93 -18.69 9.88
N THR A 255 30.65 -17.97 9.02
CA THR A 255 32.04 -17.56 9.27
C THR A 255 32.15 -16.48 10.34
N PHE A 256 31.12 -15.63 10.49
CA PHE A 256 31.15 -14.46 11.37
C PHE A 256 29.91 -14.31 12.25
N ASP A 257 28.95 -15.25 12.17
CA ASP A 257 27.66 -15.13 12.84
C ASP A 257 27.09 -16.49 13.28
N ILE A 258 26.10 -16.44 14.17
CA ILE A 258 25.37 -17.61 14.69
C ILE A 258 23.95 -17.58 14.13
N THR A 259 23.53 -18.68 13.50
CA THR A 259 22.12 -18.85 13.11
C THR A 259 21.35 -19.48 14.26
N THR A 260 20.27 -18.82 14.72
CA THR A 260 19.35 -19.36 15.72
C THR A 260 18.02 -19.70 15.06
N LEU A 261 17.54 -20.93 15.26
CA LEU A 261 16.26 -21.40 14.74
C LEU A 261 15.47 -22.02 15.89
N ALA A 262 14.16 -21.77 15.90
CA ALA A 262 13.22 -22.40 16.82
C ALA A 262 11.95 -22.73 16.06
N TRP A 263 11.34 -23.88 16.38
CA TRP A 263 10.09 -24.35 15.79
C TRP A 263 9.31 -25.17 16.82
N PHE A 264 8.01 -25.32 16.61
CA PHE A 264 7.15 -26.14 17.46
C PHE A 264 7.44 -27.63 17.27
N SER A 265 7.17 -28.43 18.29
CA SER A 265 7.50 -29.87 18.31
C SER A 265 6.73 -30.70 17.28
N ASP A 266 5.62 -30.18 16.75
CA ASP A 266 4.82 -30.78 15.68
C ASP A 266 5.29 -30.38 14.27
N VAL A 267 6.35 -29.58 14.16
CA VAL A 267 7.03 -29.30 12.88
C VAL A 267 8.03 -30.41 12.60
N THR A 268 7.91 -31.04 11.43
CA THR A 268 8.90 -32.00 10.96
C THR A 268 10.13 -31.22 10.51
N HIS A 269 11.31 -31.60 10.99
CA HIS A 269 12.56 -30.97 10.60
C HIS A 269 13.54 -32.01 10.07
N GLU A 270 14.27 -31.63 9.04
CA GLU A 270 15.38 -32.40 8.50
C GLU A 270 16.58 -31.47 8.36
N VAL A 271 17.71 -31.91 8.91
CA VAL A 271 18.97 -31.19 8.75
C VAL A 271 19.77 -31.92 7.68
N LYS A 272 20.00 -31.27 6.54
CA LYS A 272 20.76 -31.87 5.43
C LYS A 272 22.23 -32.09 5.79
N GLU A 273 22.80 -33.13 5.19
CA GLU A 273 24.18 -33.57 5.43
C GLU A 273 25.20 -32.54 4.95
N LEU A 274 26.21 -32.28 5.80
CA LEU A 274 27.39 -31.47 5.49
C LEU A 274 28.32 -32.16 4.51
N THR A 275 28.33 -31.61 3.29
CA THR A 275 29.28 -31.98 2.23
C THR A 275 30.68 -31.39 2.44
N SER A 276 30.82 -30.32 3.24
CA SER A 276 32.13 -29.77 3.65
C SER A 276 32.01 -28.88 4.91
N GLY A 277 33.10 -28.73 5.66
CA GLY A 277 33.16 -27.90 6.89
C GLY A 277 32.76 -28.62 8.17
N TYR A 278 32.54 -27.85 9.24
CA TYR A 278 32.08 -28.36 10.54
C TYR A 278 30.89 -27.54 11.02
N ARG A 279 29.95 -28.19 11.70
CA ARG A 279 28.84 -27.52 12.40
C ARG A 279 28.97 -27.71 13.89
N LEU A 280 29.02 -26.59 14.61
CA LEU A 280 28.79 -26.54 16.04
C LEU A 280 27.32 -26.15 16.25
N ALA A 281 26.55 -27.00 16.93
CA ALA A 281 25.14 -26.75 17.19
C ALA A 281 24.81 -26.97 18.67
N LEU A 282 23.99 -26.09 19.22
CA LEU A 282 23.35 -26.25 20.53
C LEU A 282 21.86 -26.54 20.28
N THR A 283 21.43 -27.75 20.63
CA THR A 283 20.03 -28.17 20.50
C THR A 283 19.44 -28.39 21.89
N TYR A 284 18.26 -27.82 22.12
CA TYR A 284 17.53 -28.00 23.37
C TYR A 284 16.04 -27.80 23.12
N ASN A 285 15.24 -28.43 23.97
CA ASN A 285 13.79 -28.25 23.96
C ASN A 285 13.43 -27.02 24.80
N ILE A 286 12.70 -26.09 24.20
CA ILE A 286 12.07 -25.00 24.94
C ILE A 286 10.72 -25.52 25.44
N VAL A 287 10.58 -25.67 26.76
CA VAL A 287 9.37 -26.22 27.39
C VAL A 287 8.59 -25.09 28.06
N GLN A 288 7.35 -24.88 27.61
CA GLN A 288 6.43 -23.96 28.24
C GLN A 288 5.55 -24.70 29.25
N ASN A 289 5.71 -24.36 30.53
CA ASN A 289 4.87 -24.91 31.60
C ASN A 289 3.64 -24.02 31.78
N GLY A 290 2.56 -24.35 31.08
CA GLY A 290 1.28 -23.65 31.15
C GLY A 290 0.10 -24.55 30.78
N PRO A 291 -1.14 -24.14 31.08
CA PRO A 291 -2.33 -24.95 30.83
C PRO A 291 -2.65 -25.12 29.34
N ALA A 292 -2.21 -24.19 28.47
CA ALA A 292 -2.45 -24.24 27.03
C ALA A 292 -1.26 -24.88 26.29
N LYS A 293 -1.52 -25.95 25.54
CA LYS A 293 -0.53 -26.54 24.61
C LYS A 293 -0.55 -25.77 23.30
N GLN A 294 0.49 -24.99 23.05
CA GLN A 294 0.67 -24.23 21.81
C GLN A 294 1.52 -25.06 20.82
N SER A 295 1.10 -25.14 19.56
CA SER A 295 1.77 -25.94 18.51
C SER A 295 1.66 -25.24 17.15
N ALA A 296 2.47 -25.64 16.15
CA ALA A 296 2.37 -25.08 14.81
C ALA A 296 0.98 -25.36 14.20
N GLY A 297 0.43 -26.54 14.43
CA GLY A 297 -0.92 -26.89 13.98
C GLY A 297 -2.02 -26.13 14.68
N PHE A 298 -1.86 -25.86 15.98
CA PHE A 298 -2.73 -24.96 16.70
C PHE A 298 -2.75 -23.60 16.00
N PHE A 299 -1.60 -22.92 15.87
CA PHE A 299 -1.52 -21.60 15.23
C PHE A 299 -1.93 -21.57 13.76
N GLY A 300 -1.56 -22.60 12.98
CA GLY A 300 -1.96 -22.73 11.58
C GLY A 300 -3.47 -22.91 11.43
N GLN A 301 -4.10 -23.70 12.31
CA GLN A 301 -5.54 -23.84 12.35
C GLN A 301 -6.22 -22.53 12.72
N GLN A 302 -5.73 -21.80 13.74
CA GLN A 302 -6.28 -20.48 14.07
C GLN A 302 -6.15 -19.47 12.93
N ALA A 303 -4.99 -19.41 12.28
CA ALA A 303 -4.79 -18.53 11.12
C ALA A 303 -5.76 -18.89 9.98
N GLN A 304 -5.95 -20.18 9.70
CA GLN A 304 -6.89 -20.64 8.68
C GLN A 304 -8.35 -20.34 9.07
N GLU A 305 -8.74 -20.51 10.33
CA GLU A 305 -10.06 -20.16 10.84
C GLU A 305 -10.32 -18.65 10.71
N VAL A 306 -9.37 -17.81 11.14
CA VAL A 306 -9.45 -16.34 10.97
C VAL A 306 -9.55 -15.98 9.49
N LYS A 307 -8.74 -16.60 8.63
CA LYS A 307 -8.81 -16.40 7.17
C LYS A 307 -10.18 -16.77 6.60
N GLN A 308 -10.75 -17.91 7.00
CA GLN A 308 -12.08 -18.32 6.54
C GLN A 308 -13.16 -17.35 7.00
N VAL A 309 -13.07 -16.86 8.24
CA VAL A 309 -13.99 -15.86 8.79
C VAL A 309 -13.92 -14.56 7.97
N LEU A 310 -12.71 -14.06 7.68
CA LEU A 310 -12.53 -12.83 6.88
C LEU A 310 -13.09 -12.98 5.46
N LEU A 311 -12.79 -14.10 4.79
CA LEU A 311 -13.30 -14.39 3.44
C LEU A 311 -14.82 -14.54 3.42
N GLN A 312 -15.39 -15.22 4.42
CA GLN A 312 -16.85 -15.34 4.55
C GLN A 312 -17.50 -13.98 4.77
N TRP A 313 -16.91 -13.15 5.62
CA TRP A 313 -17.45 -11.83 5.89
C TRP A 313 -17.52 -10.96 4.62
N GLN A 314 -16.44 -10.92 3.81
CA GLN A 314 -16.42 -10.19 2.53
C GLN A 314 -17.52 -10.67 1.56
N VAL A 315 -17.84 -11.96 1.55
CA VAL A 315 -18.90 -12.52 0.71
C VAL A 315 -20.29 -12.14 1.20
N HIS A 316 -20.51 -12.12 2.52
CA HIS A 316 -21.81 -11.80 3.11
C HIS A 316 -22.08 -10.29 3.16
N HIS A 317 -21.04 -9.47 3.20
CA HIS A 317 -21.13 -8.02 3.31
C HIS A 317 -20.31 -7.33 2.20
N PRO A 318 -20.66 -7.53 0.91
CA PRO A 318 -19.87 -7.02 -0.21
C PRO A 318 -19.86 -5.49 -0.33
N ASN A 319 -20.73 -4.80 0.41
CA ASN A 319 -20.82 -3.34 0.44
C ASN A 319 -20.25 -2.75 1.75
N ASN A 320 -19.77 -3.58 2.68
CA ASN A 320 -19.18 -3.08 3.91
C ASN A 320 -17.66 -3.10 3.74
N ASP A 321 -17.08 -1.92 3.63
CA ASP A 321 -15.62 -1.76 3.56
C ASP A 321 -14.97 -1.82 4.94
N LEU A 322 -15.77 -1.93 6.00
CA LEU A 322 -15.30 -1.90 7.38
C LEU A 322 -15.79 -3.10 8.20
N LEU A 323 -14.84 -3.75 8.87
CA LEU A 323 -15.08 -4.75 9.90
C LEU A 323 -14.53 -4.23 11.22
N VAL A 324 -15.32 -4.23 12.30
CA VAL A 324 -14.86 -3.76 13.62
C VAL A 324 -14.71 -4.91 14.61
N TYR A 325 -13.55 -4.99 15.27
CA TYR A 325 -13.30 -5.93 16.38
C TYR A 325 -12.77 -5.19 17.63
N PRO A 326 -13.39 -5.37 18.82
CA PRO A 326 -12.97 -4.69 20.04
C PRO A 326 -11.72 -5.33 20.65
N LEU A 327 -10.76 -4.50 21.06
CA LEU A 327 -9.60 -4.96 21.83
C LEU A 327 -9.95 -5.11 23.31
N ASP A 328 -9.31 -6.07 23.98
CA ASP A 328 -9.58 -6.36 25.40
C ASP A 328 -8.96 -5.30 26.33
N HIS A 329 -7.80 -4.74 25.96
CA HIS A 329 -7.16 -3.70 26.77
C HIS A 329 -7.58 -2.31 26.33
N LYS A 330 -7.67 -1.39 27.31
CA LYS A 330 -7.77 0.05 27.04
C LYS A 330 -6.39 0.61 26.70
N TYR A 331 -6.26 1.16 25.49
CA TYR A 331 -5.09 1.88 24.99
C TYR A 331 -5.40 3.38 24.89
N SER A 332 -4.41 4.23 25.18
CA SER A 332 -4.49 5.66 24.86
C SER A 332 -4.29 5.87 23.36
N LYS A 333 -4.86 6.95 22.79
CA LYS A 333 -4.61 7.38 21.39
C LYS A 333 -3.13 7.31 21.00
N SER A 334 -2.26 7.89 21.83
CA SER A 334 -0.80 7.92 21.61
C SER A 334 -0.08 6.57 21.67
N SER A 335 -0.74 5.53 22.21
CA SER A 335 -0.14 4.21 22.38
C SER A 335 -0.58 3.21 21.30
N LEU A 336 -1.57 3.54 20.47
CA LEU A 336 -2.12 2.64 19.45
C LEU A 336 -1.12 2.38 18.33
N SER A 337 -0.42 1.26 18.43
CA SER A 337 0.39 0.67 17.37
C SER A 337 0.54 -0.82 17.64
N LEU A 338 0.79 -1.62 16.60
CA LEU A 338 1.01 -3.07 16.73
C LEU A 338 2.13 -3.42 17.73
N ARG A 339 3.14 -2.55 17.82
CA ARG A 339 4.29 -2.73 18.71
C ARG A 339 3.92 -2.64 20.19
N ASN A 340 2.85 -1.90 20.51
CA ASN A 340 2.43 -1.62 21.88
C ASN A 340 1.28 -2.53 22.36
N MET A 341 0.76 -3.40 21.49
CA MET A 341 -0.32 -4.32 21.83
C MET A 341 0.09 -5.29 22.94
N LYS A 342 -0.83 -5.56 23.86
CA LYS A 342 -0.61 -6.36 25.08
C LYS A 342 -1.46 -7.62 25.07
N GLY A 343 -0.93 -8.67 25.70
CA GLY A 343 -1.68 -9.89 25.96
C GLY A 343 -2.36 -10.48 24.73
N ARG A 344 -3.67 -10.73 24.84
CA ARG A 344 -4.52 -11.31 23.79
C ARG A 344 -4.62 -10.43 22.55
N ASP A 345 -4.69 -9.11 22.70
CA ASP A 345 -4.77 -8.16 21.57
C ASP A 345 -3.58 -8.32 20.64
N LYS A 346 -2.37 -8.50 21.19
CA LYS A 346 -1.18 -8.73 20.39
C LYS A 346 -1.30 -9.99 19.52
N ALA A 347 -1.85 -11.07 20.07
CA ALA A 347 -2.04 -12.32 19.34
C ALA A 347 -3.11 -12.18 18.24
N VAL A 348 -4.22 -11.50 18.54
CA VAL A 348 -5.29 -11.21 17.56
C VAL A 348 -4.76 -10.36 16.42
N CYS A 349 -4.14 -9.22 16.74
CA CYS A 349 -3.52 -8.32 15.78
C CYS A 349 -2.52 -9.05 14.87
N GLN A 350 -1.67 -9.91 15.45
CA GLN A 350 -0.68 -10.67 14.68
C GLN A 350 -1.35 -11.70 13.76
N ALA A 351 -2.34 -12.44 14.24
CA ALA A 351 -3.05 -13.44 13.46
C ALA A 351 -3.75 -12.80 12.24
N ILE A 352 -4.40 -11.64 12.44
CA ILE A 352 -4.99 -10.88 11.34
C ILE A 352 -3.90 -10.37 10.39
N GLN A 353 -2.81 -9.79 10.92
CA GLN A 353 -1.75 -9.26 10.07
C GLN A 353 -1.14 -10.35 9.16
N ASP A 354 -0.99 -11.57 9.68
CA ASP A 354 -0.42 -12.70 8.94
C ASP A 354 -1.32 -13.19 7.79
N VAL A 355 -2.65 -13.07 7.93
CA VAL A 355 -3.62 -13.58 6.94
C VAL A 355 -4.34 -12.49 6.14
N GLY A 356 -4.28 -11.23 6.60
CA GLY A 356 -5.04 -10.11 6.05
C GLY A 356 -4.68 -9.84 4.59
N ALA A 357 -3.39 -9.74 4.28
CA ALA A 357 -2.92 -9.53 2.90
C ALA A 357 -3.36 -10.65 1.94
N GLN A 358 -3.42 -11.91 2.43
CA GLN A 358 -3.89 -13.04 1.63
C GLN A 358 -5.41 -13.08 1.46
N SER A 359 -6.13 -12.32 2.27
CA SER A 359 -7.58 -12.23 2.30
C SER A 359 -8.08 -10.90 1.74
N GLY A 360 -7.20 -10.03 1.25
CA GLY A 360 -7.58 -8.68 0.78
C GLY A 360 -8.09 -7.77 1.89
N VAL A 361 -7.69 -8.02 3.15
CA VAL A 361 -8.10 -7.24 4.32
C VAL A 361 -6.89 -6.54 4.94
N PHE A 362 -7.00 -5.23 5.18
CA PHE A 362 -5.98 -4.46 5.90
C PHE A 362 -6.34 -4.28 7.37
N LEU A 363 -5.35 -4.38 8.24
CA LEU A 363 -5.51 -4.14 9.67
C LEU A 363 -5.23 -2.66 9.99
N LEU A 364 -6.23 -2.02 10.59
CA LEU A 364 -6.18 -0.69 11.17
C LEU A 364 -6.46 -0.77 12.67
N LEU A 365 -5.97 0.20 13.42
CA LEU A 365 -6.25 0.36 14.84
C LEU A 365 -7.08 1.63 15.03
N ALA A 366 -8.04 1.65 15.92
CA ALA A 366 -8.79 2.86 16.20
C ALA A 366 -9.05 3.07 17.68
N HIS A 367 -9.26 4.34 18.01
CA HIS A 367 -9.69 4.80 19.30
C HIS A 367 -11.17 5.18 19.21
N GLN A 368 -11.98 4.82 20.21
CA GLN A 368 -13.45 4.96 20.21
C GLN A 368 -13.99 5.67 21.44
N THR A 369 -15.11 6.36 21.27
CA THR A 369 -15.96 6.81 22.36
C THR A 369 -17.38 6.30 22.15
N HIS A 370 -18.00 5.82 23.23
CA HIS A 370 -19.44 5.54 23.27
C HIS A 370 -20.16 6.65 24.05
N THR A 371 -21.13 7.31 23.44
CA THR A 371 -21.93 8.38 24.03
C THR A 371 -23.41 8.01 24.04
N THR A 372 -24.16 8.54 25.00
CA THR A 372 -25.63 8.44 25.05
C THR A 372 -26.16 9.87 25.15
N THR A 373 -27.08 10.26 24.27
CA THR A 373 -27.79 11.54 24.29
C THR A 373 -29.23 11.31 24.72
N GLU A 374 -29.66 12.01 25.77
CA GLU A 374 -31.06 12.03 26.22
C GLU A 374 -31.79 13.16 25.49
N ASP A 375 -32.79 12.83 24.66
CA ASP A 375 -33.66 13.83 24.05
C ASP A 375 -34.59 14.41 25.13
N GLU A 376 -34.30 15.61 25.61
CA GLU A 376 -35.10 16.29 26.67
C GLU A 376 -36.52 16.70 26.22
N ASP A 377 -36.88 16.53 24.94
CA ASP A 377 -38.10 17.10 24.35
C ASP A 377 -39.30 16.15 24.17
N ASP A 378 -39.17 14.82 24.37
CA ASP A 378 -40.29 13.88 24.18
C ASP A 378 -40.67 13.10 25.45
N TYR A 379 -41.62 13.66 26.21
CA TYR A 379 -42.21 13.08 27.43
C TYR A 379 -43.00 11.75 27.23
N TYR A 380 -42.94 11.13 26.05
CA TYR A 380 -43.66 9.88 25.75
C TYR A 380 -42.85 8.77 25.05
N ASP A 381 -41.58 8.97 24.72
CA ASP A 381 -40.67 7.88 24.30
C ASP A 381 -39.28 8.15 24.86
N ASN A 382 -38.82 7.28 25.76
CA ASN A 382 -37.53 7.40 26.43
C ASN A 382 -36.49 6.57 25.67
N ASP A 383 -36.36 6.86 24.37
CA ASP A 383 -35.40 6.21 23.48
C ASP A 383 -34.12 7.05 23.49
N ALA A 384 -33.24 6.81 24.46
CA ALA A 384 -31.92 7.42 24.48
C ALA A 384 -31.13 6.96 23.24
N GLU A 385 -30.69 7.91 22.39
CA GLU A 385 -29.87 7.58 21.22
C GLU A 385 -28.44 7.26 21.67
N ASN A 386 -28.03 6.01 21.48
CA ASN A 386 -26.66 5.56 21.73
C ASN A 386 -25.82 5.74 20.46
N GLY A 387 -24.72 6.49 20.57
CA GLY A 387 -23.79 6.74 19.47
C GLY A 387 -22.42 6.12 19.74
N THR A 388 -21.89 5.40 18.75
CA THR A 388 -20.49 4.96 18.75
C THR A 388 -19.68 5.76 17.73
N CYS A 389 -18.65 6.47 18.20
CA CYS A 389 -17.72 7.23 17.35
C CYS A 389 -16.30 6.68 17.47
N LEU A 390 -15.61 6.58 16.35
CA LEU A 390 -14.17 6.34 16.27
C LEU A 390 -13.45 7.68 16.26
N ASP A 391 -12.94 8.08 17.42
CA ASP A 391 -12.27 9.37 17.61
C ASP A 391 -10.99 9.51 16.78
N ALA A 392 -10.29 8.39 16.51
CA ALA A 392 -9.08 8.39 15.69
C ALA A 392 -8.77 7.00 15.14
N ILE A 393 -8.36 6.91 13.87
CA ILE A 393 -7.96 5.69 13.18
C ILE A 393 -6.48 5.78 12.82
N PHE A 394 -5.74 4.70 13.05
CA PHE A 394 -4.30 4.58 12.91
C PHE A 394 -3.93 3.39 12.03
N THR A 395 -2.82 3.50 11.31
CA THR A 395 -2.15 2.34 10.70
C THR A 395 -1.56 1.43 11.79
N GLY A 396 -1.18 0.20 11.43
CA GLY A 396 -0.48 -0.71 12.36
C GLY A 396 0.85 -0.16 12.92
N GLU A 397 1.44 0.86 12.28
CA GLU A 397 2.65 1.55 12.75
C GLU A 397 2.35 2.71 13.73
N GLY A 398 1.08 3.08 13.89
CA GLY A 398 0.63 4.19 14.75
C GLY A 398 0.56 5.55 14.05
N LYS A 399 0.48 5.58 12.71
CA LYS A 399 0.21 6.82 11.97
C LYS A 399 -1.29 7.06 11.90
N GLU A 400 -1.76 8.19 12.40
CA GLU A 400 -3.17 8.61 12.28
C GLU A 400 -3.56 8.87 10.83
N ILE A 401 -4.73 8.40 10.41
CA ILE A 401 -5.24 8.47 9.04
C ILE A 401 -6.66 9.03 8.93
N ALA A 402 -7.45 9.00 10.01
CA ALA A 402 -8.79 9.59 10.09
C ALA A 402 -9.16 9.88 11.55
N THR A 403 -10.13 10.77 11.77
CA THR A 403 -10.75 11.07 13.07
C THR A 403 -12.26 11.20 12.90
N ASP A 404 -13.00 11.08 14.00
CA ASP A 404 -14.42 11.40 14.09
C ASP A 404 -15.30 10.65 13.07
N TYR A 405 -15.09 9.32 12.98
CA TYR A 405 -15.86 8.42 12.13
C TYR A 405 -17.01 7.77 12.92
N THR A 406 -18.25 8.07 12.55
CA THR A 406 -19.43 7.43 13.14
C THR A 406 -19.59 6.02 12.59
N LEU A 407 -19.70 5.03 13.48
CA LEU A 407 -19.97 3.65 13.09
C LEU A 407 -21.46 3.42 12.92
N ASP A 408 -21.87 2.85 11.79
CA ASP A 408 -23.22 2.30 11.63
C ASP A 408 -23.27 0.91 12.29
N ASP A 409 -24.41 0.55 12.90
CA ASP A 409 -24.59 -0.75 13.60
C ASP A 409 -24.32 -1.97 12.69
N ASP A 410 -24.52 -1.81 11.39
CA ASP A 410 -24.29 -2.84 10.36
C ASP A 410 -22.79 -3.08 10.06
N GLU A 411 -21.89 -2.23 10.57
CA GLU A 411 -20.42 -2.33 10.39
C GLU A 411 -19.73 -3.15 11.52
N VAL A 412 -20.49 -3.56 12.54
CA VAL A 412 -19.97 -4.23 13.75
C VAL A 412 -20.15 -5.76 13.68
N MET A 413 -19.04 -6.51 13.72
CA MET A 413 -19.05 -7.99 13.56
C MET A 413 -19.80 -8.73 14.67
N VAL A 414 -19.89 -8.13 15.86
CA VAL A 414 -20.57 -8.71 17.01
C VAL A 414 -21.92 -8.01 17.11
N PRO A 415 -23.02 -8.65 16.67
CA PRO A 415 -24.34 -8.07 16.84
C PRO A 415 -24.50 -7.71 18.32
N LYS A 416 -24.96 -6.49 18.61
CA LYS A 416 -25.22 -6.02 19.98
C LYS A 416 -23.98 -5.78 20.84
N LEU A 417 -22.80 -5.62 20.25
CA LEU A 417 -21.54 -5.41 21.00
C LEU A 417 -21.62 -4.26 22.01
N PHE A 418 -22.42 -3.24 21.69
CA PHE A 418 -22.57 -2.02 22.48
C PHE A 418 -23.91 -1.91 23.20
N GLU A 419 -24.88 -2.81 22.98
CA GLU A 419 -26.21 -2.72 23.61
C GLU A 419 -26.16 -2.83 25.15
N ASP A 420 -25.22 -3.60 25.69
CA ASP A 420 -25.07 -3.82 27.14
C ASP A 420 -23.95 -2.97 27.77
N ARG A 421 -23.40 -2.00 27.03
CA ARG A 421 -22.24 -1.22 27.47
C ARG A 421 -22.68 0.13 28.04
N SER A 422 -22.22 0.44 29.25
CA SER A 422 -22.39 1.78 29.84
C SER A 422 -21.65 2.84 29.01
N PRO A 423 -22.22 4.03 28.80
CA PRO A 423 -21.57 5.12 28.08
C PRO A 423 -20.22 5.47 28.69
N ASP A 424 -19.28 5.90 27.83
CA ASP A 424 -18.01 6.49 28.28
C ASP A 424 -18.18 7.99 28.63
N SER A 425 -19.32 8.59 28.26
CA SER A 425 -19.74 9.96 28.58
C SER A 425 -21.28 10.08 28.53
N GLU A 426 -21.88 10.70 29.54
CA GLU A 426 -23.27 11.18 29.56
C GLU A 426 -23.22 12.70 29.24
N GLU A 427 -24.03 13.19 28.30
CA GLU A 427 -24.21 14.66 28.18
C GLU A 427 -24.96 15.12 29.44
N GLU A 428 -24.31 15.92 30.30
CA GLU A 428 -25.01 16.57 31.40
C GLU A 428 -26.04 17.52 30.78
N GLY A 429 -27.32 17.31 31.12
CA GLY A 429 -28.45 18.12 30.70
C GLY A 429 -28.22 19.62 30.93
N GLU A 430 -29.05 20.44 30.26
CA GLU A 430 -28.87 21.89 30.16
C GLU A 430 -28.45 22.56 31.48
N PHE A 431 -27.54 23.54 31.39
CA PHE A 431 -27.00 24.30 32.53
C PHE A 431 -28.10 24.82 33.49
N THR A 432 -28.48 24.03 34.49
CA THR A 432 -29.31 24.50 35.60
C THR A 432 -28.41 25.20 36.59
N GLY A 433 -28.39 26.53 36.53
CA GLY A 433 -27.50 27.36 37.32
C GLY A 433 -27.42 26.97 38.81
N ASN A 434 -26.20 26.63 39.23
CA ASN A 434 -25.70 26.65 40.61
C ASN A 434 -26.37 25.74 41.66
N GLU A 435 -26.92 24.59 41.28
CA GLU A 435 -27.18 23.49 42.23
C GLU A 435 -26.03 22.47 42.19
N GLY A 436 -25.53 22.12 43.37
CA GLY A 436 -24.24 21.44 43.54
C GLY A 436 -24.21 20.02 42.98
N ALA A 437 -23.23 19.74 42.11
CA ALA A 437 -22.94 18.40 41.62
C ALA A 437 -22.55 17.44 42.77
N PRO A 438 -23.18 16.26 42.88
CA PRO A 438 -22.76 15.23 43.83
C PRO A 438 -21.40 14.63 43.46
N SER A 439 -20.59 14.40 44.49
CA SER A 439 -19.19 13.96 44.38
C SER A 439 -19.06 12.45 44.16
N THR A 440 -19.36 11.95 42.97
CA THR A 440 -18.96 10.58 42.57
C THR A 440 -18.79 10.48 41.05
N TYR A 441 -17.56 10.63 40.57
CA TYR A 441 -17.17 10.08 39.26
C TYR A 441 -17.09 8.56 39.37
N ARG A 442 -17.84 7.84 38.53
CA ARG A 442 -17.67 6.41 38.25
C ARG A 442 -17.25 6.22 36.82
#